data_AF-A0A2H1VNB6-F1
#
_entry.id   AF-A0A2H1VNB6-F1
#
_cell.length_a   1.000
_cell.length_b   1.000
_cell.length_c   1.000
_cell.angle_alpha   90.00
_cell.angle_beta   90.00
_cell.angle_gamma   90.00
#
_symmetry.space_group_name_H-M   'P 1'
#
loop_
_entity.id
_entity.type
_entity.pdbx_description
1 polymer ?
#
loop_
_entity_poly.entity_id
_entity_poly.type
_entity_poly.pdbx_seq_one_letter_code
_entity_poly.pdbx_strand_id
1 'polypeptide(L)'
;MPPNADWEEVAQQRAVDKNTHVSFPQLKYPSLRDDGLRDPAQWLAGKAMDDGAEGLWRIHDKLYDLTRFIKRHPGGEEWLELTQGTDITEAFESHHLNPSTEKILTQYYIRDAKTPRNSPFTFKEDGFYKTLKRAAFEELKKIPKDASRSANNITDCLFVSLLVSSAMACWVTNNYAVKFWYTYASLNLAVLTVACHNYIHRKTNWRMYLFNMSMWSYRDFRVSHVLSHHLYTNTLMDLELSSLEPMLFYIPRKEKPLHAKLGFITQIFFFPFIFLLSFMKRFLSIFLYQGFFKSHYRWHDAIGLLLPLWMAIASDAPLLDVISMWLWINCTGSLIFFSIAVNAAHHHPDAIKDGDQPANETPDWGMHQVEALLDRKDVNGNVFAVMTLFGDHCLHHMFPTLDHSVLKYMHTLFIDLCEKYQANYRVSTQFKLVLGQIKETMRTEFRVKND
;
A
#
# COMPACT_ATOMS: atom_id res chain seq x y z
N MET A 1 -12.16 4.39 27.99
CA MET A 1 -13.57 4.82 27.97
C MET A 1 -14.06 5.11 29.39
N PRO A 2 -15.08 5.96 29.61
CA PRO A 2 -15.81 5.99 30.88
C PRO A 2 -16.40 4.59 31.16
N PRO A 3 -16.53 4.16 32.42
CA PRO A 3 -17.22 2.91 32.74
C PRO A 3 -18.67 2.98 32.25
N ASN A 4 -19.14 1.96 31.51
CA ASN A 4 -20.53 1.78 31.04
C ASN A 4 -21.02 2.69 29.88
N ALA A 5 -20.14 3.33 29.13
CA ALA A 5 -20.55 4.04 27.90
C ALA A 5 -20.75 3.04 26.75
N ASP A 6 -21.85 3.16 26.01
CA ASP A 6 -22.09 2.41 24.78
C ASP A 6 -21.02 2.79 23.74
N TRP A 7 -20.32 1.81 23.19
CA TRP A 7 -19.28 2.05 22.17
C TRP A 7 -19.85 2.81 20.99
N GLU A 8 -21.07 2.47 20.57
CA GLU A 8 -21.70 3.11 19.43
C GLU A 8 -21.94 4.60 19.69
N GLU A 9 -22.44 4.95 20.87
CA GLU A 9 -22.65 6.34 21.30
C GLU A 9 -21.33 7.13 21.35
N VAL A 10 -20.28 6.53 21.92
CA VAL A 10 -18.95 7.15 22.01
C VAL A 10 -18.31 7.32 20.63
N ALA A 11 -18.40 6.31 19.77
CA ALA A 11 -17.88 6.37 18.41
C ALA A 11 -18.61 7.43 17.57
N GLN A 12 -19.94 7.52 17.72
CA GLN A 12 -20.76 8.55 17.06
C GLN A 12 -20.40 9.95 17.57
N GLN A 13 -20.29 10.15 18.88
CA GLN A 13 -19.92 11.46 19.43
C GLN A 13 -18.52 11.89 18.96
N ARG A 14 -17.56 10.96 18.97
CA ARG A 14 -16.22 11.26 18.45
C ARG A 14 -16.21 11.52 16.95
N ALA A 15 -17.11 10.90 16.19
CA ALA A 15 -17.33 11.20 14.78
C ALA A 15 -17.79 12.63 14.54
N VAL A 16 -18.67 13.14 15.41
CA VAL A 16 -19.09 14.54 15.39
C VAL A 16 -17.93 15.46 15.80
N ASP A 17 -17.27 15.16 16.92
CA ASP A 17 -16.25 16.04 17.51
C ASP A 17 -14.95 16.12 16.70
N LYS A 18 -14.51 14.99 16.14
CA LYS A 18 -13.26 14.87 15.37
C LYS A 18 -13.49 14.91 13.87
N ASN A 19 -14.74 15.18 13.44
CA ASN A 19 -15.17 15.11 12.06
C ASN A 19 -14.89 13.74 11.40
N THR A 20 -14.72 12.68 12.21
CA THR A 20 -14.52 11.29 11.75
C THR A 20 -14.58 10.23 12.86
N HIS A 21 -14.77 8.99 12.43
CA HIS A 21 -14.77 7.76 13.23
C HIS A 21 -13.40 7.51 13.88
N VAL A 22 -13.33 7.17 15.17
CA VAL A 22 -12.05 6.93 15.86
C VAL A 22 -12.12 5.66 16.70
N SER A 23 -11.74 4.55 16.06
CA SER A 23 -11.46 3.27 16.71
C SER A 23 -10.35 3.39 17.74
N PHE A 24 -9.39 4.30 17.49
CA PHE A 24 -8.19 4.45 18.28
C PHE A 24 -8.08 5.85 18.91
N PRO A 25 -8.29 6.00 20.23
CA PRO A 25 -8.25 7.30 20.91
C PRO A 25 -6.92 8.05 20.78
N GLN A 26 -5.81 7.32 20.61
CA GLN A 26 -4.44 7.83 20.51
C GLN A 26 -4.15 8.46 19.16
N LEU A 27 -4.94 8.11 18.14
CA LEU A 27 -4.81 8.65 16.81
C LEU A 27 -5.58 9.98 16.71
N LYS A 28 -4.86 11.04 16.35
CA LYS A 28 -5.47 12.32 15.98
C LYS A 28 -6.10 12.21 14.60
N TYR A 29 -7.05 13.10 14.32
CA TYR A 29 -7.48 13.25 12.93
C TYR A 29 -6.28 13.74 12.10
N PRO A 30 -5.89 13.05 11.02
CA PRO A 30 -4.66 13.41 10.31
C PRO A 30 -4.79 14.79 9.69
N SER A 31 -3.83 15.67 9.99
CA SER A 31 -3.73 16.97 9.37
C SER A 31 -3.65 16.83 7.85
N LEU A 32 -4.35 17.71 7.13
CA LEU A 32 -4.42 17.73 5.67
C LEU A 32 -5.06 16.50 5.02
N ARG A 33 -5.71 15.59 5.76
CA ARG A 33 -6.35 14.39 5.18
C ARG A 33 -7.39 14.73 4.10
N ASP A 34 -8.21 15.76 4.35
CA ASP A 34 -9.37 16.09 3.51
C ASP A 34 -9.14 17.27 2.56
N ASP A 35 -7.98 17.91 2.65
CA ASP A 35 -7.63 19.07 1.83
C ASP A 35 -7.05 18.64 0.47
N GLY A 36 -6.85 19.61 -0.42
CA GLY A 36 -5.97 19.46 -1.60
C GLY A 36 -6.32 18.29 -2.54
N LEU A 37 -5.29 17.63 -3.07
CA LEU A 37 -5.43 16.51 -4.02
C LEU A 37 -5.45 15.14 -3.34
N ARG A 38 -5.27 15.08 -2.01
CA ARG A 38 -5.07 13.86 -1.22
C ARG A 38 -3.92 13.03 -1.79
N ASP A 39 -2.78 13.68 -1.95
CA ASP A 39 -1.59 13.10 -2.57
C ASP A 39 -0.51 12.74 -1.53
N PRO A 40 0.48 11.90 -1.90
CA PRO A 40 1.64 11.57 -1.08
C PRO A 40 2.40 12.73 -0.43
N ALA A 41 2.60 13.84 -1.13
CA ALA A 41 3.37 14.96 -0.60
C ALA A 41 2.59 15.64 0.53
N GLN A 42 1.29 15.81 0.33
CA GLN A 42 0.37 16.33 1.34
C GLN A 42 0.27 15.40 2.56
N TRP A 43 0.21 14.09 2.35
CA TRP A 43 0.19 13.11 3.45
C TRP A 43 1.45 13.18 4.32
N LEU A 44 2.64 13.27 3.69
CA LEU A 44 3.91 13.43 4.43
C LEU A 44 3.97 14.75 5.19
N ALA A 45 3.48 15.85 4.59
CA ALA A 45 3.40 17.14 5.25
C ALA A 45 2.47 17.09 6.49
N GLY A 46 1.30 16.45 6.35
CA GLY A 46 0.38 16.19 7.45
C GLY A 46 1.02 15.38 8.58
N LYS A 47 1.68 14.26 8.26
CA LYS A 47 2.45 13.47 9.24
C LYS A 47 3.48 14.32 9.98
N ALA A 48 4.24 15.13 9.26
CA ALA A 48 5.27 15.96 9.86
C ALA A 48 4.70 16.99 10.84
N MET A 49 3.48 17.49 10.61
CA MET A 49 2.76 18.36 11.54
C MET A 49 2.32 17.62 12.80
N ASP A 50 1.86 16.38 12.65
CA ASP A 50 1.17 15.65 13.73
C ASP A 50 2.10 14.84 14.65
N ASP A 51 3.22 14.36 14.10
CA ASP A 51 4.07 13.33 14.72
C ASP A 51 5.00 13.85 15.82
N GLY A 52 5.20 15.16 15.89
CA GLY A 52 6.11 15.77 16.88
C GLY A 52 7.57 15.33 16.71
N ALA A 53 8.00 15.04 15.48
CA ALA A 53 9.38 14.66 15.19
C ALA A 53 10.34 15.85 15.04
N GLU A 54 9.82 17.09 15.11
CA GLU A 54 10.61 18.34 15.19
C GLU A 54 11.63 18.51 14.03
N GLY A 55 11.26 18.09 12.82
CA GLY A 55 12.15 18.12 11.64
C GLY A 55 13.23 17.04 11.60
N LEU A 56 13.28 16.18 12.62
CA LEU A 56 14.13 15.00 12.73
C LEU A 56 13.35 13.72 12.39
N TRP A 57 13.97 12.56 12.56
CA TRP A 57 13.27 11.27 12.48
C TRP A 57 12.93 10.80 13.87
N ARG A 58 11.66 10.50 14.11
CA ARG A 58 11.21 9.91 15.38
C ARG A 58 11.09 8.39 15.24
N ILE A 59 11.71 7.65 16.16
CA ILE A 59 11.53 6.20 16.31
C ILE A 59 11.25 5.93 17.79
N HIS A 60 10.09 5.35 18.07
CA HIS A 60 9.49 5.27 19.40
C HIS A 60 9.41 6.68 20.04
N ASP A 61 9.83 6.84 21.28
CA ASP A 61 9.84 8.13 21.98
C ASP A 61 11.18 8.87 21.87
N LYS A 62 11.96 8.60 20.80
CA LYS A 62 13.30 9.15 20.60
C LYS A 62 13.44 9.84 19.25
N LEU A 63 14.22 10.92 19.23
CA LEU A 63 14.54 11.70 18.04
C LEU A 63 15.98 11.46 17.59
N TYR A 64 16.16 11.31 16.28
CA TYR A 64 17.43 10.97 15.64
C TYR A 64 17.74 11.93 14.49
N ASP A 65 19.00 12.33 14.35
CA ASP A 65 19.50 13.01 13.16
C ASP A 65 20.17 12.01 12.22
N LEU A 66 19.41 11.55 11.21
CA LEU A 66 19.87 10.58 10.22
C LEU A 66 20.51 11.25 8.99
N THR A 67 20.67 12.57 8.95
CA THR A 67 21.13 13.33 7.76
C THR A 67 22.44 12.77 7.18
N ARG A 68 23.40 12.47 8.06
CA ARG A 68 24.71 11.91 7.66
C ARG A 68 24.65 10.43 7.29
N PHE A 69 23.57 9.74 7.65
CA PHE A 69 23.37 8.32 7.39
C PHE A 69 22.60 8.05 6.09
N ILE A 70 21.82 9.00 5.57
CA ILE A 70 20.97 8.85 4.36
C ILE A 70 21.70 8.09 3.24
N LYS A 71 22.87 8.59 2.82
CA LYS A 71 23.67 8.03 1.72
C LYS A 71 24.28 6.65 2.00
N ARG A 72 24.30 6.23 3.27
CA ARG A 72 24.85 4.96 3.74
C ARG A 72 23.76 3.95 4.09
N HIS A 73 22.49 4.36 4.06
CA HIS A 73 21.37 3.52 4.44
C HIS A 73 21.30 2.29 3.51
N PRO A 74 21.43 1.05 4.02
CA PRO A 74 21.41 -0.15 3.18
C PRO A 74 20.10 -0.32 2.40
N GLY A 75 18.98 0.17 2.93
CA GLY A 75 17.67 0.18 2.27
C GLY A 75 17.50 1.24 1.18
N GLY A 76 18.49 2.13 0.98
CA GLY A 76 18.44 3.22 0.01
C GLY A 76 18.06 4.58 0.62
N GLU A 77 18.51 5.63 -0.05
CA GLU A 77 18.44 7.03 0.42
C GLU A 77 16.99 7.54 0.52
N GLU A 78 16.18 7.19 -0.48
CA GLU A 78 14.85 7.76 -0.72
C GLU A 78 13.90 7.60 0.48
N TRP A 79 14.00 6.50 1.24
CA TRP A 79 13.15 6.28 2.42
C TRP A 79 13.36 7.35 3.49
N LEU A 80 14.61 7.71 3.75
CA LEU A 80 14.93 8.71 4.77
C LEU A 80 14.69 10.13 4.23
N GLU A 81 14.92 10.37 2.95
CA GLU A 81 14.56 11.64 2.28
C GLU A 81 13.06 11.92 2.32
N LEU A 82 12.23 10.90 2.09
CA LEU A 82 10.76 11.01 2.10
C LEU A 82 10.22 11.29 3.51
N THR A 83 10.83 10.69 4.53
CA THR A 83 10.26 10.62 5.88
C THR A 83 10.86 11.59 6.88
N GLN A 84 11.77 12.47 6.44
CA GLN A 84 12.33 13.49 7.32
C GLN A 84 11.21 14.34 7.95
N GLY A 85 11.31 14.54 9.26
CA GLY A 85 10.32 15.29 10.03
C GLY A 85 9.11 14.48 10.47
N THR A 86 9.13 13.15 10.34
CA THR A 86 8.00 12.27 10.69
C THR A 86 8.38 11.17 11.71
N ASP A 87 7.37 10.58 12.35
CA ASP A 87 7.50 9.34 13.13
C ASP A 87 7.53 8.13 12.20
N ILE A 88 8.66 7.43 12.18
CA ILE A 88 8.94 6.28 11.34
C ILE A 88 9.03 4.98 12.15
N THR A 89 8.41 4.90 13.32
CA THR A 89 8.50 3.72 14.20
C THR A 89 7.97 2.46 13.53
N GLU A 90 6.76 2.51 12.97
CA GLU A 90 6.16 1.35 12.29
C GLU A 90 7.01 0.94 11.08
N ALA A 91 7.55 1.90 10.33
CA ALA A 91 8.45 1.63 9.20
C ALA A 91 9.76 0.97 9.66
N PHE A 92 10.37 1.51 10.73
CA PHE A 92 11.58 0.97 11.32
C PHE A 92 11.37 -0.48 11.78
N GLU A 93 10.30 -0.73 12.53
CA GLU A 93 10.02 -2.05 13.08
C GLU A 93 9.68 -3.09 11.98
N SER A 94 8.91 -2.71 10.96
CA SER A 94 8.48 -3.62 9.89
C SER A 94 9.55 -3.96 8.86
N HIS A 95 10.47 -3.03 8.58
CA HIS A 95 11.45 -3.19 7.50
C HIS A 95 12.81 -3.70 8.00
N HIS A 96 13.12 -3.61 9.30
CA HIS A 96 14.42 -4.02 9.85
C HIS A 96 14.32 -5.27 10.72
N LEU A 97 14.49 -6.45 10.13
CA LEU A 97 14.46 -7.71 10.87
C LEU A 97 15.74 -7.99 11.66
N ASN A 98 16.88 -7.43 11.24
CA ASN A 98 18.15 -7.65 11.93
C ASN A 98 18.20 -6.88 13.26
N PRO A 99 18.31 -7.55 14.43
CA PRO A 99 18.36 -6.89 15.75
C PRO A 99 19.54 -5.94 15.92
N SER A 100 20.61 -6.09 15.14
CA SER A 100 21.78 -5.22 15.21
C SER A 100 21.52 -3.81 14.70
N THR A 101 20.41 -3.58 13.99
CA THR A 101 20.04 -2.25 13.45
C THR A 101 19.85 -1.23 14.56
N GLU A 102 19.27 -1.63 15.69
CA GLU A 102 19.05 -0.75 16.85
C GLU A 102 20.38 -0.21 17.41
N LYS A 103 21.48 -0.98 17.32
CA LYS A 103 22.81 -0.54 17.76
C LYS A 103 23.42 0.53 16.87
N ILE A 104 23.08 0.54 15.57
CA ILE A 104 23.53 1.59 14.65
C ILE A 104 22.78 2.88 14.96
N LEU A 105 21.49 2.76 15.27
CA LEU A 105 20.61 3.89 15.51
C LEU A 105 21.05 4.77 16.69
N THR A 106 21.66 4.18 17.74
CA THR A 106 22.14 4.92 18.92
C THR A 106 23.18 5.99 18.60
N GLN A 107 23.94 5.84 17.50
CA GLN A 107 24.95 6.82 17.07
C GLN A 107 24.35 8.14 16.58
N TYR A 108 23.07 8.13 16.24
CA TYR A 108 22.34 9.26 15.67
C TYR A 108 21.32 9.86 16.64
N TYR A 109 21.26 9.34 17.87
CA TYR A 109 20.33 9.80 18.90
C TYR A 109 20.65 11.24 19.31
N ILE A 110 19.61 12.07 19.42
CA ILE A 110 19.73 13.46 19.87
C ILE A 110 19.13 13.62 21.27
N ARG A 111 17.86 13.25 21.44
CA ARG A 111 17.11 13.32 22.71
C ARG A 111 15.78 12.59 22.62
N ASP A 112 15.08 12.50 23.74
CA ASP A 112 13.71 11.98 23.79
C ASP A 112 12.70 13.02 23.24
N ALA A 113 11.61 12.51 22.67
CA ALA A 113 10.49 13.30 22.20
C ALA A 113 9.71 13.89 23.38
N LYS A 114 9.19 15.11 23.23
CA LYS A 114 8.47 15.81 24.31
C LYS A 114 6.99 15.45 24.36
N THR A 115 6.44 14.98 23.24
CA THR A 115 5.01 14.68 23.09
C THR A 115 4.80 13.18 22.94
N PRO A 116 3.64 12.64 23.37
CA PRO A 116 3.25 11.27 23.04
C PRO A 116 3.26 11.02 21.52
N ARG A 117 3.41 9.76 21.12
CA ARG A 117 3.30 9.36 19.70
C ARG A 117 1.87 9.54 19.19
N ASN A 118 1.74 9.89 17.92
CA ASN A 118 0.47 9.88 17.19
C ASN A 118 0.26 8.51 16.50
N SER A 119 0.24 7.44 17.29
CA SER A 119 0.03 6.08 16.79
C SER A 119 -0.66 5.23 17.86
N PRO A 120 -1.60 4.35 17.48
CA PRO A 120 -2.26 3.47 18.43
C PRO A 120 -1.46 2.22 18.76
N PHE A 121 -0.38 1.96 18.01
CA PHE A 121 0.28 0.67 17.99
C PHE A 121 1.39 0.55 19.02
N THR A 122 1.48 -0.64 19.60
CA THR A 122 2.56 -1.02 20.51
C THR A 122 3.49 -2.06 19.88
N PHE A 123 4.75 -2.02 20.29
CA PHE A 123 5.80 -2.96 19.89
C PHE A 123 6.47 -3.56 21.14
N LYS A 124 5.65 -4.16 22.02
CA LYS A 124 6.14 -4.75 23.27
C LYS A 124 7.08 -5.91 22.96
N GLU A 125 8.19 -6.02 23.69
CA GLU A 125 9.20 -7.04 23.40
C GLU A 125 8.66 -8.48 23.52
N ASP A 126 7.74 -8.74 24.43
CA ASP A 126 7.03 -10.01 24.60
C ASP A 126 5.72 -10.11 23.80
N GLY A 127 5.37 -9.04 23.07
CA GLY A 127 4.21 -8.96 22.20
C GLY A 127 4.29 -9.87 20.97
N PHE A 128 3.17 -9.98 20.27
CA PHE A 128 3.02 -10.84 19.10
C PHE A 128 4.02 -10.46 18.01
N TYR A 129 4.04 -9.20 17.59
CA TYR A 129 4.85 -8.80 16.44
C TYR A 129 6.35 -8.94 16.69
N LYS A 130 6.86 -8.48 17.85
CA LYS A 130 8.30 -8.59 18.16
C LYS A 130 8.74 -10.04 18.32
N THR A 131 7.85 -10.93 18.79
CA THR A 131 8.10 -12.37 18.84
C THR A 131 8.19 -12.97 17.44
N LEU A 132 7.21 -12.66 16.58
CA LEU A 132 7.20 -13.10 15.17
C LEU A 132 8.44 -12.60 14.42
N LYS A 133 8.80 -11.33 14.57
CA LYS A 133 9.97 -10.71 13.94
C LYS A 133 11.28 -11.42 14.29
N ARG A 134 11.50 -11.72 15.58
CA ARG A 134 12.71 -12.46 16.02
C ARG A 134 12.75 -13.88 15.45
N ALA A 135 11.63 -14.59 15.49
CA ALA A 135 11.56 -15.93 14.95
C ALA A 135 11.76 -15.94 13.42
N ALA A 136 11.14 -14.98 12.70
CA ALA A 136 11.31 -14.83 11.27
C ALA A 136 12.77 -14.54 10.90
N PHE A 137 13.49 -13.71 11.67
CA PHE A 137 14.91 -13.48 11.45
C PHE A 137 15.77 -14.75 11.54
N GLU A 138 15.44 -15.68 12.45
CA GLU A 138 16.12 -16.98 12.54
C GLU A 138 15.74 -17.91 11.38
N GLU A 139 14.46 -17.95 11.00
CA GLU A 139 14.00 -18.74 9.85
C GLU A 139 14.62 -18.27 8.52
N LEU A 140 14.82 -16.97 8.33
CA LEU A 140 15.45 -16.41 7.13
C LEU A 140 16.84 -16.98 6.85
N LYS A 141 17.58 -17.36 7.90
CA LYS A 141 18.93 -17.95 7.75
C LYS A 141 18.92 -19.32 7.11
N LYS A 142 17.78 -20.03 7.14
CA LYS A 142 17.59 -21.39 6.63
C LYS A 142 17.10 -21.42 5.19
N ILE A 143 16.62 -20.30 4.67
CA ILE A 143 15.97 -20.23 3.35
C ILE A 143 17.01 -20.29 2.23
N PRO A 144 16.71 -20.98 1.11
CA PRO A 144 17.57 -20.96 -0.07
C PRO A 144 17.86 -19.54 -0.55
N LYS A 145 19.15 -19.22 -0.74
CA LYS A 145 19.61 -17.89 -1.17
C LYS A 145 19.07 -17.47 -2.54
N ASP A 146 18.64 -18.42 -3.36
CA ASP A 146 18.09 -18.23 -4.68
C ASP A 146 16.56 -18.19 -4.72
N ALA A 147 15.87 -18.22 -3.57
CA ALA A 147 14.41 -18.20 -3.49
C ALA A 147 13.78 -17.06 -4.32
N SER A 148 14.38 -15.87 -4.29
CA SER A 148 13.94 -14.68 -5.05
C SER A 148 14.08 -14.79 -6.57
N ARG A 149 14.72 -15.83 -7.11
CA ARG A 149 14.90 -16.00 -8.56
C ARG A 149 13.56 -16.14 -9.29
N SER A 150 12.59 -16.81 -8.68
CA SER A 150 11.26 -16.99 -9.27
C SER A 150 10.53 -15.65 -9.45
N ALA A 151 10.54 -14.80 -8.42
CA ALA A 151 9.93 -13.47 -8.50
C ALA A 151 10.58 -12.59 -9.59
N ASN A 152 11.92 -12.64 -9.68
CA ASN A 152 12.67 -11.94 -10.72
C ASN A 152 12.25 -12.41 -12.12
N ASN A 153 12.26 -13.73 -12.36
CA ASN A 153 11.90 -14.30 -13.65
C ASN A 153 10.45 -13.97 -14.04
N ILE A 154 9.50 -14.05 -13.11
CA ILE A 154 8.10 -13.70 -13.36
C ILE A 154 8.00 -12.23 -13.82
N THR A 155 8.64 -11.33 -13.08
CA THR A 155 8.58 -9.88 -13.37
C THR A 155 9.21 -9.57 -14.72
N ASP A 156 10.37 -10.15 -15.01
CA ASP A 156 11.08 -9.94 -16.29
C ASP A 156 10.29 -10.50 -17.47
N CYS A 157 9.71 -11.69 -17.32
CA CYS A 157 8.85 -12.29 -18.35
C CYS A 157 7.59 -11.45 -18.60
N LEU A 158 6.95 -10.93 -17.55
CA LEU A 158 5.79 -10.04 -17.70
C LEU A 158 6.16 -8.74 -18.42
N PHE A 159 7.34 -8.18 -18.13
CA PHE A 159 7.84 -7.01 -18.83
C PHE A 159 8.10 -7.27 -20.31
N VAL A 160 8.81 -8.35 -20.65
CA VAL A 160 9.02 -8.75 -22.05
C VAL A 160 7.69 -9.03 -22.74
N SER A 161 6.75 -9.69 -22.06
CA SER A 161 5.42 -9.97 -22.59
C SER A 161 4.62 -8.69 -22.86
N LEU A 162 4.71 -7.67 -21.99
CA LEU A 162 4.13 -6.36 -22.22
C LEU A 162 4.71 -5.70 -23.47
N LEU A 163 6.04 -5.71 -23.64
CA LEU A 163 6.69 -5.12 -24.82
C LEU A 163 6.23 -5.81 -26.10
N VAL A 164 6.22 -7.14 -26.14
CA VAL A 164 5.78 -7.89 -27.32
C VAL A 164 4.29 -7.65 -27.59
N SER A 165 3.44 -7.81 -26.59
CA SER A 165 1.99 -7.71 -26.79
C SER A 165 1.52 -6.30 -27.15
N SER A 166 2.13 -5.25 -26.59
CA SER A 166 1.82 -3.86 -26.93
C SER A 166 2.24 -3.49 -28.36
N ALA A 167 3.41 -3.95 -28.81
CA ALA A 167 3.84 -3.76 -30.20
C ALA A 167 2.92 -4.52 -31.18
N MET A 168 2.58 -5.78 -30.85
CA MET A 168 1.67 -6.59 -31.66
C MET A 168 0.28 -5.99 -31.77
N ALA A 169 -0.22 -5.33 -30.72
CA ALA A 169 -1.52 -4.66 -30.74
C ALA A 169 -1.59 -3.52 -31.77
N CYS A 170 -0.45 -2.89 -32.11
CA CYS A 170 -0.34 -1.88 -33.16
C CYS A 170 0.04 -2.44 -34.52
N TRP A 171 0.80 -3.55 -34.56
CA TRP A 171 1.33 -4.11 -35.80
C TRP A 171 0.29 -4.90 -36.62
N VAL A 172 -0.58 -5.65 -35.95
CA VAL A 172 -1.58 -6.48 -36.65
C VAL A 172 -2.77 -5.65 -37.11
N THR A 173 -3.34 -6.03 -38.26
CA THR A 173 -4.50 -5.32 -38.84
C THR A 173 -5.81 -6.08 -38.70
N ASN A 174 -5.77 -7.39 -38.38
CA ASN A 174 -6.96 -8.18 -38.16
C ASN A 174 -7.65 -7.79 -36.84
N ASN A 175 -8.93 -7.39 -36.91
CA ASN A 175 -9.70 -6.91 -35.75
C ASN A 175 -9.72 -7.87 -34.54
N TYR A 176 -9.78 -9.19 -34.76
CA TYR A 176 -9.74 -10.15 -33.65
C TYR A 176 -8.34 -10.24 -33.03
N ALA A 177 -7.30 -10.21 -33.86
CA ALA A 177 -5.91 -10.20 -33.40
C ALA A 177 -5.59 -8.91 -32.62
N VAL A 178 -6.04 -7.74 -33.11
CA VAL A 178 -5.89 -6.46 -32.39
C VAL A 178 -6.50 -6.55 -31.00
N LYS A 179 -7.77 -6.99 -30.89
CA LYS A 179 -8.47 -7.12 -29.60
C LYS A 179 -7.77 -8.09 -28.65
N PHE A 180 -7.26 -9.20 -29.17
CA PHE A 180 -6.49 -10.16 -28.37
C PHE A 180 -5.21 -9.54 -27.81
N TRP A 181 -4.36 -8.97 -28.68
CA TRP A 181 -3.07 -8.40 -28.26
C TRP A 181 -3.23 -7.19 -27.36
N TYR A 182 -4.21 -6.33 -27.64
CA TYR A 182 -4.63 -5.24 -26.78
C TYR A 182 -4.99 -5.71 -25.36
N THR A 183 -5.88 -6.71 -25.27
CA THR A 183 -6.34 -7.23 -23.98
C THR A 183 -5.18 -7.89 -23.24
N TYR A 184 -4.34 -8.62 -23.95
CA TYR A 184 -3.16 -9.28 -23.37
C TYR A 184 -2.11 -8.26 -22.89
N ALA A 185 -1.88 -7.17 -23.63
CA ALA A 185 -1.01 -6.06 -23.22
C ALA A 185 -1.57 -5.36 -21.97
N SER A 186 -2.88 -5.11 -21.93
CA SER A 186 -3.55 -4.51 -20.77
C SER A 186 -3.43 -5.39 -19.52
N LEU A 187 -3.62 -6.70 -19.66
CA LEU A 187 -3.42 -7.67 -18.58
C LEU A 187 -1.96 -7.67 -18.10
N ASN A 188 -0.99 -7.77 -19.03
CA ASN A 188 0.43 -7.74 -18.68
C ASN A 188 0.83 -6.44 -17.98
N LEU A 189 0.34 -5.28 -18.44
CA LEU A 189 0.58 -4.00 -17.76
C LEU A 189 0.06 -4.04 -16.32
N ALA A 190 -1.17 -4.50 -16.12
CA ALA A 190 -1.79 -4.59 -14.79
C ALA A 190 -0.99 -5.51 -13.86
N VAL A 191 -0.74 -6.76 -14.27
CA VAL A 191 -0.07 -7.74 -13.41
C VAL A 191 1.43 -7.47 -13.25
N LEU A 192 2.08 -6.82 -14.23
CA LEU A 192 3.44 -6.30 -14.06
C LEU A 192 3.45 -5.21 -12.99
N THR A 193 2.48 -4.30 -12.99
CA THR A 193 2.35 -3.24 -11.98
C THR A 193 2.19 -3.85 -10.58
N VAL A 194 1.38 -4.91 -10.44
CA VAL A 194 1.29 -5.69 -9.19
C VAL A 194 2.62 -6.36 -8.83
N ALA A 195 3.30 -7.00 -9.78
CA ALA A 195 4.58 -7.67 -9.52
C ALA A 195 5.69 -6.69 -9.10
N CYS A 196 5.68 -5.47 -9.64
CA CYS A 196 6.64 -4.42 -9.30
C CYS A 196 6.55 -4.00 -7.83
N HIS A 197 5.37 -4.12 -7.20
CA HIS A 197 5.18 -3.78 -5.80
C HIS A 197 6.12 -4.57 -4.86
N ASN A 198 6.44 -5.83 -5.16
CA ASN A 198 7.44 -6.62 -4.43
C ASN A 198 8.81 -5.92 -4.32
N TYR A 199 9.16 -5.09 -5.31
CA TYR A 199 10.44 -4.40 -5.37
C TYR A 199 10.39 -2.98 -4.82
N ILE A 200 9.20 -2.40 -4.70
CA ILE A 200 8.98 -1.03 -4.22
C ILE A 200 9.39 -0.89 -2.75
N HIS A 201 9.10 -1.89 -1.93
CA HIS A 201 9.46 -1.98 -0.50
C HIS A 201 10.96 -2.17 -0.22
N ARG A 202 11.75 -2.46 -1.27
CA ARG A 202 13.16 -2.85 -1.15
C ARG A 202 14.08 -1.68 -1.48
N LYS A 203 15.39 -1.91 -1.35
CA LYS A 203 16.40 -1.01 -1.90
C LYS A 203 16.12 -0.73 -3.38
N THR A 204 16.37 0.52 -3.79
CA THR A 204 16.28 0.95 -5.19
C THR A 204 16.90 -0.08 -6.13
N ASN A 205 16.08 -0.52 -7.08
CA ASN A 205 16.41 -1.54 -8.07
C ASN A 205 15.61 -1.23 -9.34
N TRP A 206 16.02 -1.81 -10.47
CA TRP A 206 15.42 -1.44 -11.75
C TRP A 206 14.01 -2.00 -11.97
N ARG A 207 13.64 -3.13 -11.36
CA ARG A 207 12.30 -3.73 -11.49
C ARG A 207 11.22 -2.89 -10.85
N MET A 208 11.56 -2.20 -9.77
CA MET A 208 10.72 -1.18 -9.16
C MET A 208 10.28 -0.11 -10.18
N TYR A 209 11.20 0.35 -11.04
CA TYR A 209 10.91 1.40 -12.02
C TYR A 209 9.93 0.97 -13.10
N LEU A 210 9.78 -0.34 -13.34
CA LEU A 210 8.79 -0.85 -14.30
C LEU A 210 7.36 -0.55 -13.89
N PHE A 211 7.10 -0.29 -12.59
CA PHE A 211 5.80 0.19 -12.10
C PHE A 211 5.34 1.44 -12.87
N ASN A 212 6.29 2.34 -13.23
CA ASN A 212 5.98 3.58 -13.93
C ASN A 212 5.50 3.38 -15.38
N MET A 213 5.58 2.17 -15.94
CA MET A 213 4.94 1.84 -17.23
C MET A 213 3.42 2.04 -17.19
N SER A 214 2.82 2.01 -15.99
CA SER A 214 1.40 2.29 -15.74
C SER A 214 1.05 3.78 -15.71
N MET A 215 1.99 4.69 -15.99
CA MET A 215 1.85 6.14 -15.76
C MET A 215 1.72 6.54 -14.28
N TRP A 216 1.79 5.60 -13.34
CA TRP A 216 1.80 5.89 -11.91
C TRP A 216 3.23 5.91 -11.36
N SER A 217 3.57 6.92 -10.57
CA SER A 217 4.89 7.04 -9.93
C SER A 217 5.06 6.01 -8.81
N TYR A 218 6.06 5.13 -8.93
CA TYR A 218 6.44 4.21 -7.85
C TYR A 218 6.79 4.97 -6.57
N ARG A 219 7.36 6.19 -6.69
CA ARG A 219 7.78 6.99 -5.54
C ARG A 219 6.58 7.54 -4.77
N ASP A 220 5.51 7.86 -5.49
CA ASP A 220 4.23 8.23 -4.88
C ASP A 220 3.57 7.00 -4.26
N PHE A 221 3.66 5.85 -4.93
CA PHE A 221 3.20 4.57 -4.39
C PHE A 221 3.98 4.11 -3.15
N ARG A 222 5.29 4.44 -3.02
CA ARG A 222 6.05 4.24 -1.78
C ARG A 222 5.42 4.95 -0.60
N VAL A 223 4.88 6.13 -0.81
CA VAL A 223 4.23 6.87 0.28
C VAL A 223 2.83 6.31 0.53
N SER A 224 1.98 6.26 -0.51
CA SER A 224 0.58 5.85 -0.34
C SER A 224 0.45 4.42 0.14
N HIS A 225 1.23 3.51 -0.44
CA HIS A 225 1.12 2.09 -0.13
C HIS A 225 2.08 1.72 1.00
N VAL A 226 3.38 1.97 0.86
CA VAL A 226 4.37 1.42 1.81
C VAL A 226 4.39 2.17 3.14
N LEU A 227 4.44 3.50 3.12
CA LEU A 227 4.55 4.30 4.36
C LEU A 227 3.19 4.57 5.01
N SER A 228 2.11 4.55 4.24
CA SER A 228 0.78 4.84 4.74
C SER A 228 -0.04 3.56 4.92
N HIS A 229 -0.42 2.88 3.83
CA HIS A 229 -1.30 1.71 3.90
C HIS A 229 -0.71 0.56 4.71
N HIS A 230 0.50 0.10 4.45
CA HIS A 230 1.12 -1.03 5.19
C HIS A 230 1.27 -0.76 6.68
N LEU A 231 1.66 0.46 7.05
CA LEU A 231 1.94 0.82 8.44
C LEU A 231 0.67 1.03 9.25
N TYR A 232 -0.39 1.53 8.61
CA TYR A 232 -1.61 1.98 9.26
C TYR A 232 -2.88 1.43 8.59
N THR A 233 -2.81 0.20 8.07
CA THR A 233 -3.86 -0.47 7.30
C THR A 233 -5.23 -0.25 7.92
N ASN A 234 -6.17 0.25 7.11
CA ASN A 234 -7.56 0.47 7.49
C ASN A 234 -7.84 1.49 8.61
N THR A 235 -6.83 2.24 9.07
CA THR A 235 -7.04 3.36 9.99
C THR A 235 -7.25 4.67 9.21
N LEU A 236 -7.53 5.77 9.91
CA LEU A 236 -7.60 7.10 9.29
C LEU A 236 -6.32 7.57 8.60
N MET A 237 -5.15 7.05 9.00
CA MET A 237 -3.85 7.38 8.40
C MET A 237 -3.61 6.71 7.05
N ASP A 238 -4.47 5.76 6.66
CA ASP A 238 -4.38 5.02 5.40
C ASP A 238 -4.82 5.88 4.21
N LEU A 239 -3.84 6.34 3.43
CA LEU A 239 -4.02 7.18 2.26
C LEU A 239 -4.74 6.42 1.14
N GLU A 240 -4.67 5.10 1.08
CA GLU A 240 -5.40 4.32 0.08
C GLU A 240 -6.92 4.30 0.35
N LEU A 241 -7.34 4.64 1.57
CA LEU A 241 -8.74 4.92 1.85
C LEU A 241 -9.13 6.34 1.43
N SER A 242 -8.39 7.35 1.91
CA SER A 242 -8.76 8.76 1.69
C SER A 242 -8.55 9.22 0.24
N SER A 243 -7.56 8.68 -0.49
CA SER A 243 -7.28 9.07 -1.88
C SER A 243 -8.37 8.67 -2.87
N LEU A 244 -9.22 7.70 -2.49
CA LEU A 244 -10.39 7.29 -3.26
C LEU A 244 -11.64 8.13 -2.91
N GLU A 245 -11.63 8.88 -1.81
CA GLU A 245 -12.71 9.79 -1.44
C GLU A 245 -12.66 11.07 -2.32
N PRO A 246 -13.82 11.61 -2.75
CA PRO A 246 -15.19 11.20 -2.42
C PRO A 246 -15.81 10.20 -3.42
N MET A 247 -15.02 9.54 -4.28
CA MET A 247 -15.57 8.62 -5.30
C MET A 247 -16.00 7.28 -4.70
N LEU A 248 -15.18 6.73 -3.80
CA LEU A 248 -15.46 5.48 -3.07
C LEU A 248 -15.18 5.68 -1.58
N PHE A 249 -15.97 4.99 -0.74
CA PHE A 249 -15.83 5.05 0.71
C PHE A 249 -15.81 3.64 1.30
N TYR A 250 -14.67 3.28 1.88
CA TYR A 250 -14.47 2.00 2.58
C TYR A 250 -14.46 2.12 4.10
N ILE A 251 -14.53 3.34 4.62
CA ILE A 251 -14.81 3.59 6.04
C ILE A 251 -16.33 3.61 6.19
N PRO A 252 -16.93 2.87 7.14
CA PRO A 252 -18.36 2.94 7.41
C PRO A 252 -18.74 4.36 7.83
N ARG A 253 -19.78 4.92 7.21
CA ARG A 253 -20.35 6.23 7.59
C ARG A 253 -21.87 6.17 7.51
N LYS A 254 -22.58 6.77 8.46
CA LYS A 254 -24.06 6.84 8.45
C LYS A 254 -24.56 7.54 7.18
N GLU A 255 -23.98 8.69 6.90
CA GLU A 255 -24.31 9.50 5.73
C GLU A 255 -23.33 9.20 4.59
N LYS A 256 -23.66 8.19 3.77
CA LYS A 256 -22.98 7.92 2.50
C LYS A 256 -23.79 8.46 1.32
N PRO A 257 -23.17 9.21 0.39
CA PRO A 257 -23.87 9.65 -0.81
C PRO A 257 -24.23 8.46 -1.71
N LEU A 258 -25.25 8.62 -2.55
CA LEU A 258 -25.80 7.51 -3.35
C LEU A 258 -24.75 6.85 -4.25
N HIS A 259 -23.87 7.62 -4.88
CA HIS A 259 -22.81 7.07 -5.74
C HIS A 259 -21.80 6.21 -4.95
N ALA A 260 -21.56 6.51 -3.68
CA ALA A 260 -20.72 5.71 -2.80
C ALA A 260 -21.41 4.41 -2.37
N LYS A 261 -22.73 4.46 -2.10
CA LYS A 261 -23.54 3.27 -1.84
C LYS A 261 -23.60 2.35 -3.07
N LEU A 262 -23.59 2.93 -4.27
CA LEU A 262 -23.47 2.22 -5.54
C LEU A 262 -22.00 2.06 -5.97
N GLY A 263 -21.08 1.88 -5.01
CA GLY A 263 -19.64 1.83 -5.25
C GLY A 263 -19.23 0.81 -6.33
N PHE A 264 -19.94 -0.32 -6.42
CA PHE A 264 -19.71 -1.33 -7.46
C PHE A 264 -19.95 -0.83 -8.89
N ILE A 265 -20.81 0.18 -9.10
CA ILE A 265 -21.02 0.86 -10.38
C ILE A 265 -19.96 1.95 -10.55
N THR A 266 -19.78 2.78 -9.52
CA THR A 266 -18.83 3.90 -9.54
C THR A 266 -17.42 3.42 -9.87
N GLN A 267 -16.99 2.28 -9.32
CA GLN A 267 -15.68 1.71 -9.58
C GLN A 267 -15.48 1.29 -11.05
N ILE A 268 -16.51 0.81 -11.76
CA ILE A 268 -16.40 0.40 -13.17
C ILE A 268 -16.07 1.62 -14.04
N PHE A 269 -16.61 2.78 -13.71
CA PHE A 269 -16.34 4.03 -14.45
C PHE A 269 -15.11 4.78 -13.94
N PHE A 270 -14.72 4.57 -12.69
CA PHE A 270 -13.60 5.29 -12.07
C PHE A 270 -12.25 4.57 -12.25
N PHE A 271 -12.21 3.26 -12.01
CA PHE A 271 -10.98 2.46 -12.07
C PHE A 271 -10.24 2.49 -13.40
N PRO A 272 -10.90 2.57 -14.57
CA PRO A 272 -10.17 2.70 -15.83
C PRO A 272 -9.27 3.92 -15.90
N PHE A 273 -9.56 4.99 -15.15
CA PHE A 273 -8.83 6.25 -15.31
C PHE A 273 -7.78 6.49 -14.23
N ILE A 274 -7.70 5.69 -13.16
CA ILE A 274 -6.87 6.04 -11.98
C ILE A 274 -5.39 6.16 -12.31
N PHE A 275 -4.82 5.31 -13.17
CA PHE A 275 -3.44 5.44 -13.64
C PHE A 275 -3.16 6.83 -14.25
N LEU A 276 -3.98 7.25 -15.21
CA LEU A 276 -3.85 8.55 -15.86
C LEU A 276 -4.20 9.70 -14.92
N LEU A 277 -5.20 9.53 -14.04
CA LEU A 277 -5.54 10.53 -13.02
C LEU A 277 -4.41 10.73 -12.02
N SER A 278 -3.69 9.67 -11.64
CA SER A 278 -2.52 9.75 -10.75
C SER A 278 -1.39 10.53 -11.41
N PHE A 279 -1.12 10.26 -12.69
CA PHE A 279 -0.19 11.06 -13.50
C PHE A 279 -0.61 12.53 -13.56
N MET A 280 -1.89 12.79 -13.88
CA MET A 280 -2.43 14.14 -14.00
C MET A 280 -2.39 14.90 -12.67
N LYS A 281 -2.74 14.28 -11.54
CA LYS A 281 -2.63 14.88 -10.20
C LYS A 281 -1.19 15.30 -9.91
N ARG A 282 -0.23 14.41 -10.16
CA ARG A 282 1.19 14.70 -9.98
C ARG A 282 1.70 15.81 -10.89
N PHE A 283 1.24 15.84 -12.15
CA PHE A 283 1.55 16.90 -13.10
C PHE A 283 1.00 18.26 -12.67
N LEU A 284 -0.28 18.31 -12.27
CA LEU A 284 -0.92 19.53 -11.79
C LEU A 284 -0.23 20.07 -10.53
N SER A 285 0.31 19.19 -9.68
CA SER A 285 1.05 19.56 -8.46
C SER A 285 2.28 20.46 -8.73
N ILE A 286 2.84 20.41 -9.95
CA ILE A 286 3.91 21.35 -10.39
C ILE A 286 3.45 22.80 -10.32
N PHE A 287 2.18 23.05 -10.67
CA PHE A 287 1.60 24.39 -10.73
C PHE A 287 0.89 24.78 -9.43
N LEU A 288 0.44 23.79 -8.65
CA LEU A 288 -0.30 24.02 -7.41
C LEU A 288 0.63 24.25 -6.21
N TYR A 289 1.82 23.65 -6.18
CA TYR A 289 2.72 23.74 -5.03
C TYR A 289 4.09 24.29 -5.39
N GLN A 290 4.53 25.32 -4.67
CA GLN A 290 5.81 25.98 -4.91
C GLN A 290 6.98 25.00 -4.72
N GLY A 291 7.84 24.92 -5.73
CA GLY A 291 9.04 24.06 -5.68
C GLY A 291 8.79 22.57 -5.89
N PHE A 292 7.54 22.13 -6.14
CA PHE A 292 7.17 20.73 -6.25
C PHE A 292 8.02 19.95 -7.27
N PHE A 293 8.23 20.53 -8.45
CA PHE A 293 9.04 19.91 -9.49
C PHE A 293 10.46 19.56 -9.00
N LYS A 294 11.15 20.51 -8.36
CA LYS A 294 12.51 20.28 -7.85
C LYS A 294 12.53 19.22 -6.73
N SER A 295 11.54 19.28 -5.85
CA SER A 295 11.48 18.40 -4.67
C SER A 295 11.06 16.97 -5.02
N HIS A 296 10.14 16.77 -5.95
CA HIS A 296 9.46 15.49 -6.16
C HIS A 296 9.70 14.84 -7.53
N TYR A 297 9.90 15.59 -8.62
CA TYR A 297 10.09 15.01 -9.95
C TYR A 297 11.52 14.48 -10.14
N ARG A 298 11.63 13.33 -10.80
CA ARG A 298 12.88 12.64 -11.11
C ARG A 298 12.81 12.07 -12.53
N TRP A 299 13.95 11.61 -13.06
CA TRP A 299 14.03 11.06 -14.43
C TRP A 299 13.08 9.89 -14.68
N HIS A 300 12.81 9.07 -13.65
CA HIS A 300 11.96 7.90 -13.76
C HIS A 300 10.47 8.24 -13.95
N ASP A 301 10.04 9.47 -13.68
CA ASP A 301 8.67 9.93 -13.97
C ASP A 301 8.36 9.91 -15.48
N ALA A 302 9.37 9.88 -16.35
CA ALA A 302 9.21 9.79 -17.80
C ALA A 302 9.07 8.35 -18.33
N ILE A 303 9.28 7.32 -17.50
CA ILE A 303 9.36 5.91 -17.96
C ILE A 303 8.06 5.44 -18.63
N GLY A 304 6.90 5.87 -18.14
CA GLY A 304 5.60 5.49 -18.75
C GLY A 304 5.46 5.93 -20.21
N LEU A 305 6.17 6.99 -20.62
CA LEU A 305 6.20 7.49 -21.99
C LEU A 305 7.10 6.67 -22.92
N LEU A 306 7.92 5.75 -22.37
CA LEU A 306 8.76 4.86 -23.18
C LEU A 306 7.96 3.73 -23.82
N LEU A 307 6.82 3.32 -23.24
CA LEU A 307 5.96 2.30 -23.82
C LEU A 307 5.36 2.69 -25.19
N PRO A 308 4.73 3.88 -25.36
CA PRO A 308 4.22 4.29 -26.68
C PRO A 308 5.36 4.57 -27.66
N LEU A 309 6.52 5.05 -27.20
CA LEU A 309 7.72 5.18 -28.04
C LEU A 309 8.18 3.82 -28.58
N TRP A 310 8.25 2.81 -27.71
CA TRP A 310 8.54 1.43 -28.11
C TRP A 310 7.52 0.90 -29.11
N MET A 311 6.23 1.08 -28.84
CA MET A 311 5.14 0.64 -29.73
C MET A 311 5.29 1.26 -31.13
N ALA A 312 5.60 2.55 -31.22
CA ALA A 312 5.83 3.22 -32.50
C ALA A 312 7.02 2.64 -33.27
N ILE A 313 8.16 2.45 -32.59
CA ILE A 313 9.38 1.91 -33.22
C ILE A 313 9.19 0.45 -33.67
N ALA A 314 8.52 -0.36 -32.86
CA ALA A 314 8.42 -1.81 -33.09
C ALA A 314 7.32 -2.21 -34.08
N SER A 315 6.29 -1.37 -34.27
CA SER A 315 5.14 -1.68 -35.15
C SER A 315 5.12 -0.93 -36.47
N ASP A 316 5.86 0.17 -36.59
CA ASP A 316 5.77 1.11 -37.72
C ASP A 316 4.35 1.68 -37.94
N ALA A 317 3.50 1.63 -36.91
CA ALA A 317 2.13 2.12 -36.98
C ALA A 317 2.09 3.66 -36.89
N PRO A 318 1.06 4.31 -37.47
CA PRO A 318 0.87 5.76 -37.34
C PRO A 318 0.82 6.22 -35.88
N LEU A 319 1.46 7.34 -35.58
CA LEU A 319 1.63 7.84 -34.20
C LEU A 319 0.30 8.01 -33.45
N LEU A 320 -0.75 8.46 -34.13
CA LEU A 320 -2.08 8.63 -33.50
C LEU A 320 -2.70 7.28 -33.10
N ASP A 321 -2.51 6.24 -33.90
CA ASP A 321 -2.99 4.89 -33.59
C ASP A 321 -2.24 4.29 -32.40
N VAL A 322 -0.92 4.53 -32.34
CA VAL A 322 -0.07 4.13 -31.21
C VAL A 322 -0.51 4.83 -29.92
N ILE A 323 -0.72 6.15 -29.96
CA ILE A 323 -1.17 6.92 -28.78
C ILE A 323 -2.55 6.43 -28.33
N SER A 324 -3.48 6.25 -29.27
CA SER A 324 -4.82 5.74 -28.98
C SER A 324 -4.77 4.35 -28.33
N MET A 325 -4.02 3.43 -28.91
CA MET A 325 -3.84 2.08 -28.38
C MET A 325 -3.19 2.08 -26.99
N TRP A 326 -2.15 2.89 -26.79
CA TRP A 326 -1.48 3.02 -25.49
C TRP A 326 -2.41 3.57 -24.41
N LEU A 327 -3.26 4.57 -24.74
CA LEU A 327 -4.28 5.08 -23.81
C LEU A 327 -5.29 3.99 -23.45
N TRP A 328 -5.77 3.22 -24.43
CA TRP A 328 -6.66 2.07 -24.16
C TRP A 328 -6.00 1.01 -23.28
N ILE A 329 -4.71 0.71 -23.50
CA ILE A 329 -3.95 -0.25 -22.70
C ILE A 329 -3.83 0.24 -21.26
N ASN A 330 -3.53 1.52 -21.04
CA ASN A 330 -3.49 2.10 -19.70
C ASN A 330 -4.86 2.07 -19.03
N CYS A 331 -5.93 2.42 -19.76
CA CYS A 331 -7.26 2.44 -19.18
C CYS A 331 -7.73 1.05 -18.74
N THR A 332 -7.58 0.04 -19.60
CA THR A 332 -7.97 -1.33 -19.25
C THR A 332 -7.00 -1.98 -18.26
N GLY A 333 -5.71 -1.67 -18.35
CA GLY A 333 -4.72 -2.08 -17.36
C GLY A 333 -5.04 -1.51 -15.97
N SER A 334 -5.43 -0.24 -15.89
CA SER A 334 -5.88 0.41 -14.65
C SER A 334 -7.12 -0.27 -14.09
N LEU A 335 -8.12 -0.56 -14.93
CA LEU A 335 -9.32 -1.29 -14.50
C LEU A 335 -8.96 -2.65 -13.88
N ILE A 336 -8.11 -3.43 -14.56
CA ILE A 336 -7.69 -4.76 -14.08
C ILE A 336 -6.89 -4.64 -12.78
N PHE A 337 -5.91 -3.73 -12.72
CA PHE A 337 -5.09 -3.50 -11.54
C PHE A 337 -5.95 -3.15 -10.32
N PHE A 338 -6.84 -2.16 -10.43
CA PHE A 338 -7.66 -1.73 -9.30
C PHE A 338 -8.70 -2.79 -8.92
N SER A 339 -9.18 -3.59 -9.87
CA SER A 339 -10.03 -4.76 -9.57
C SER A 339 -9.27 -5.83 -8.78
N ILE A 340 -7.95 -5.95 -8.95
CA ILE A 340 -7.11 -6.83 -8.12
C ILE A 340 -6.83 -6.18 -6.76
N ALA A 341 -6.33 -4.94 -6.76
CA ALA A 341 -5.83 -4.24 -5.58
C ALA A 341 -6.90 -4.07 -4.49
N VAL A 342 -8.08 -3.54 -4.85
CA VAL A 342 -9.16 -3.32 -3.86
C VAL A 342 -9.80 -4.62 -3.37
N ASN A 343 -9.53 -5.75 -4.00
CA ASN A 343 -10.04 -7.06 -3.61
C ASN A 343 -8.93 -7.97 -3.05
N ALA A 344 -7.77 -7.42 -2.68
CA ALA A 344 -6.62 -8.20 -2.23
C ALA A 344 -6.84 -8.83 -0.84
N ALA A 345 -7.08 -8.01 0.20
CA ALA A 345 -7.28 -8.51 1.56
C ALA A 345 -7.99 -7.54 2.53
N HIS A 346 -8.07 -6.24 2.21
CA HIS A 346 -8.43 -5.19 3.19
C HIS A 346 -9.90 -4.80 3.21
N HIS A 347 -10.60 -4.87 2.07
CA HIS A 347 -11.93 -4.28 1.90
C HIS A 347 -13.01 -5.34 2.06
N HIS A 348 -13.23 -5.78 3.28
CA HIS A 348 -14.25 -6.76 3.64
C HIS A 348 -14.91 -6.33 4.96
N PRO A 349 -16.21 -6.58 5.18
CA PRO A 349 -16.89 -6.24 6.44
C PRO A 349 -16.24 -6.84 7.69
N ASP A 350 -15.65 -8.03 7.54
CA ASP A 350 -14.92 -8.68 8.61
C ASP A 350 -13.53 -8.04 8.87
N ALA A 351 -12.92 -7.33 7.93
CA ALA A 351 -11.68 -6.59 8.19
C ALA A 351 -12.00 -5.35 9.02
N ILE A 352 -11.27 -5.11 10.12
CA ILE A 352 -11.47 -3.91 10.93
C ILE A 352 -11.25 -2.66 10.07
N LYS A 353 -12.15 -1.68 10.21
CA LYS A 353 -12.02 -0.32 9.66
C LYS A 353 -12.09 0.68 10.81
N ASP A 354 -11.47 1.84 10.61
CA ASP A 354 -11.68 2.95 11.53
C ASP A 354 -13.18 3.26 11.69
N GLY A 355 -13.63 3.36 12.94
CA GLY A 355 -15.04 3.37 13.36
C GLY A 355 -15.56 2.08 13.97
N ASP A 356 -15.01 0.93 13.60
CA ASP A 356 -15.35 -0.34 14.26
C ASP A 356 -14.75 -0.40 15.67
N GLN A 357 -15.35 -1.19 16.55
CA GLN A 357 -14.77 -1.50 17.85
C GLN A 357 -13.55 -2.42 17.68
N PRO A 358 -12.32 -1.95 17.98
CA PRO A 358 -11.16 -2.82 17.90
C PRO A 358 -11.20 -3.85 19.02
N ALA A 359 -10.54 -5.00 18.81
CA ALA A 359 -10.38 -5.99 19.88
C ALA A 359 -9.70 -5.40 21.13
N ASN A 360 -8.79 -4.44 20.92
CA ASN A 360 -8.06 -3.66 21.93
C ASN A 360 -7.82 -2.22 21.42
N GLU A 361 -8.08 -1.19 22.24
CA GLU A 361 -7.82 0.23 21.90
C GLU A 361 -6.32 0.59 21.84
N THR A 362 -5.42 -0.31 22.26
CA THR A 362 -3.94 -0.17 22.21
C THR A 362 -3.30 -1.46 21.67
N PRO A 363 -3.57 -1.84 20.41
CA PRO A 363 -3.18 -3.15 19.91
C PRO A 363 -1.66 -3.28 19.72
N ASP A 364 -1.16 -4.51 19.81
CA ASP A 364 0.13 -4.85 19.19
C ASP A 364 0.00 -4.64 17.67
N TRP A 365 1.01 -4.04 17.04
CA TRP A 365 0.95 -3.70 15.61
C TRP A 365 0.63 -4.91 14.73
N GLY A 366 1.25 -6.07 15.00
CA GLY A 366 1.02 -7.29 14.22
C GLY A 366 -0.39 -7.83 14.43
N MET A 367 -0.93 -7.75 15.65
CA MET A 367 -2.32 -8.15 15.92
C MET A 367 -3.33 -7.30 15.14
N HIS A 368 -3.08 -5.99 15.02
CA HIS A 368 -3.90 -5.11 14.18
C HIS A 368 -3.83 -5.50 12.69
N GLN A 369 -2.63 -5.80 12.17
CA GLN A 369 -2.50 -6.26 10.78
C GLN A 369 -3.31 -7.54 10.55
N VAL A 370 -3.32 -8.50 11.48
CA VAL A 370 -4.18 -9.70 11.38
C VAL A 370 -5.67 -9.33 11.38
N GLU A 371 -6.09 -8.37 12.19
CA GLU A 371 -7.50 -7.94 12.27
C GLU A 371 -7.97 -7.17 11.04
N ALA A 372 -7.06 -6.45 10.36
CA ALA A 372 -7.33 -5.64 9.18
C ALA A 372 -7.33 -6.42 7.86
N LEU A 373 -6.99 -7.72 7.91
CA LEU A 373 -6.72 -8.53 6.72
C LEU A 373 -7.49 -9.85 6.72
N LEU A 374 -7.92 -10.27 5.54
CA LEU A 374 -8.37 -11.62 5.25
C LEU A 374 -7.53 -12.18 4.10
N ASP A 375 -6.69 -13.18 4.38
CA ASP A 375 -5.82 -13.78 3.37
C ASP A 375 -6.60 -14.64 2.36
N ARG A 376 -5.98 -14.99 1.23
CA ARG A 376 -6.63 -15.75 0.14
C ARG A 376 -6.01 -17.12 -0.03
N LYS A 377 -6.72 -18.18 0.34
CA LYS A 377 -6.23 -19.58 0.17
C LYS A 377 -6.10 -20.02 -1.28
N ASP A 378 -6.84 -19.39 -2.19
CA ASP A 378 -6.83 -19.67 -3.63
C ASP A 378 -5.74 -18.90 -4.39
N VAL A 379 -5.06 -17.96 -3.73
CA VAL A 379 -3.91 -17.22 -4.26
C VAL A 379 -2.61 -17.66 -3.58
N ASN A 380 -2.63 -17.80 -2.26
CA ASN A 380 -1.47 -18.15 -1.46
C ASN A 380 -0.92 -19.54 -1.85
N GLY A 381 0.41 -19.69 -1.80
CA GLY A 381 1.10 -20.95 -2.11
C GLY A 381 1.54 -21.12 -3.58
N ASN A 382 1.02 -20.32 -4.52
CA ASN A 382 1.53 -20.26 -5.89
C ASN A 382 2.30 -18.95 -6.11
N VAL A 383 3.63 -19.04 -6.34
CA VAL A 383 4.49 -17.85 -6.46
C VAL A 383 4.05 -16.90 -7.59
N PHE A 384 3.55 -17.43 -8.71
CA PHE A 384 3.04 -16.59 -9.80
C PHE A 384 1.77 -15.84 -9.38
N ALA A 385 0.79 -16.54 -8.79
CA ALA A 385 -0.44 -15.91 -8.30
C ALA A 385 -0.14 -14.89 -7.20
N VAL A 386 0.74 -15.22 -6.26
CA VAL A 386 1.20 -14.31 -5.20
C VAL A 386 1.80 -13.03 -5.79
N MET A 387 2.71 -13.16 -6.76
CA MET A 387 3.36 -12.01 -7.42
C MET A 387 2.41 -11.16 -8.26
N THR A 388 1.37 -11.75 -8.84
CA THR A 388 0.49 -11.05 -9.80
C THR A 388 -0.85 -10.60 -9.21
N LEU A 389 -1.20 -11.09 -8.02
CA LEU A 389 -2.49 -10.81 -7.37
C LEU A 389 -2.36 -10.31 -5.92
N PHE A 390 -1.17 -9.95 -5.42
CA PHE A 390 -0.90 -9.58 -4.02
C PHE A 390 -1.18 -10.71 -3.01
N GLY A 391 -0.68 -11.92 -3.25
CA GLY A 391 -0.84 -13.03 -2.30
C GLY A 391 0.08 -12.94 -1.07
N ASP A 392 -0.06 -13.89 -0.15
CA ASP A 392 0.63 -13.94 1.14
C ASP A 392 0.50 -12.62 1.92
N HIS A 393 -0.69 -12.02 1.84
CA HIS A 393 -0.90 -10.60 2.08
C HIS A 393 -0.63 -10.18 3.52
N CYS A 394 -1.08 -10.97 4.50
CA CYS A 394 -0.84 -10.71 5.92
C CYS A 394 0.64 -10.75 6.27
N LEU A 395 1.37 -11.77 5.80
CA LEU A 395 2.82 -11.87 5.98
C LEU A 395 3.57 -10.75 5.26
N HIS A 396 3.10 -10.38 4.07
CA HIS A 396 3.64 -9.26 3.30
C HIS A 396 3.48 -7.93 4.06
N HIS A 397 2.33 -7.68 4.67
CA HIS A 397 2.13 -6.51 5.54
C HIS A 397 3.08 -6.48 6.73
N MET A 398 3.35 -7.64 7.33
CA MET A 398 4.25 -7.73 8.49
C MET A 398 5.73 -7.63 8.15
N PHE A 399 6.11 -8.08 6.94
CA PHE A 399 7.49 -8.15 6.48
C PHE A 399 7.64 -7.65 5.03
N PRO A 400 7.29 -6.38 4.75
CA PRO A 400 7.13 -5.87 3.39
C PRO A 400 8.41 -5.90 2.56
N THR A 401 9.58 -5.84 3.20
CA THR A 401 10.88 -5.88 2.53
C THR A 401 11.29 -7.29 2.08
N LEU A 402 10.66 -8.34 2.63
CA LEU A 402 10.92 -9.70 2.18
C LEU A 402 10.30 -9.92 0.81
N ASP A 403 11.03 -10.64 -0.04
CA ASP A 403 10.52 -10.99 -1.35
C ASP A 403 9.32 -11.94 -1.22
N HIS A 404 8.27 -11.75 -2.01
CA HIS A 404 7.07 -12.58 -1.94
C HIS A 404 7.36 -14.08 -2.11
N SER A 405 8.38 -14.45 -2.90
CA SER A 405 8.80 -15.85 -3.04
C SER A 405 9.41 -16.47 -1.77
N VAL A 406 9.78 -15.63 -0.80
CA VAL A 406 10.35 -15.99 0.50
C VAL A 406 9.25 -16.13 1.56
N LEU A 407 8.14 -15.37 1.44
CA LEU A 407 7.07 -15.36 2.45
C LEU A 407 6.47 -16.75 2.70
N LYS A 408 6.40 -17.59 1.66
CA LYS A 408 5.88 -18.96 1.80
C LYS A 408 6.60 -19.81 2.86
N TYR A 409 7.87 -19.52 3.15
CA TYR A 409 8.65 -20.25 4.17
C TYR A 409 8.31 -19.80 5.60
N MET A 410 7.59 -18.70 5.77
CA MET A 410 7.19 -18.14 7.07
C MET A 410 5.78 -18.57 7.48
N HIS A 411 4.99 -19.20 6.60
CA HIS A 411 3.58 -19.53 6.87
C HIS A 411 3.41 -20.37 8.12
N THR A 412 4.12 -21.49 8.26
CA THR A 412 3.99 -22.36 9.44
C THR A 412 4.31 -21.60 10.73
N LEU A 413 5.44 -20.89 10.76
CA LEU A 413 5.83 -20.05 11.90
C LEU A 413 4.74 -19.01 12.25
N PHE A 414 4.18 -18.37 11.24
CA PHE A 414 3.15 -17.35 11.41
C PHE A 414 1.86 -17.93 11.99
N ILE A 415 1.38 -19.05 11.46
CA ILE A 415 0.18 -19.73 11.96
C ILE A 415 0.37 -20.17 13.41
N ASP A 416 1.49 -20.82 13.73
CA ASP A 416 1.79 -21.29 15.09
C ASP A 416 1.78 -20.13 16.10
N LEU A 417 2.30 -18.96 15.70
CA LEU A 417 2.30 -17.76 16.53
C LEU A 417 0.92 -17.10 16.62
N CYS A 418 0.14 -17.11 15.53
CA CYS A 418 -1.25 -16.66 15.57
C CYS A 418 -2.06 -17.50 16.57
N GLU A 419 -1.90 -18.82 16.57
CA GLU A 419 -2.55 -19.71 17.55
C GLU A 419 -2.09 -19.40 18.98
N LYS A 420 -0.77 -19.28 19.20
CA LYS A 420 -0.19 -18.98 20.52
C LYS A 420 -0.72 -17.68 21.13
N TYR A 421 -0.82 -16.63 20.32
CA TYR A 421 -1.27 -15.30 20.76
C TYR A 421 -2.78 -15.07 20.57
N GLN A 422 -3.51 -16.10 20.13
CA GLN A 422 -4.95 -16.04 19.83
C GLN A 422 -5.28 -14.89 18.84
N ALA A 423 -4.40 -14.68 17.86
CA ALA A 423 -4.62 -13.74 16.78
C ALA A 423 -5.73 -14.27 15.86
N ASN A 424 -6.70 -13.42 15.51
CA ASN A 424 -7.85 -13.78 14.68
C ASN A 424 -7.49 -13.86 13.19
N TYR A 425 -6.56 -14.76 12.84
CA TYR A 425 -6.13 -14.97 11.46
C TYR A 425 -7.23 -15.64 10.66
N ARG A 426 -7.65 -14.97 9.58
CA ARG A 426 -8.79 -15.37 8.76
C ARG A 426 -8.37 -15.50 7.31
N VAL A 427 -9.01 -16.47 6.66
CA VAL A 427 -8.75 -16.79 5.26
C VAL A 427 -10.06 -16.88 4.50
N SER A 428 -10.07 -16.28 3.32
CA SER A 428 -11.18 -16.22 2.39
C SER A 428 -10.77 -16.74 1.01
N THR A 429 -11.61 -16.49 0.01
CA THR A 429 -11.34 -16.75 -1.41
C THR A 429 -11.47 -15.46 -2.19
N GLN A 430 -10.82 -15.33 -3.35
CA GLN A 430 -10.93 -14.14 -4.21
C GLN A 430 -12.39 -13.75 -4.46
N PHE A 431 -13.25 -14.72 -4.80
CA PHE A 431 -14.66 -14.46 -5.10
C PHE A 431 -15.41 -13.87 -3.90
N LYS A 432 -15.20 -14.44 -2.71
CA LYS A 432 -15.80 -13.93 -1.47
C LYS A 432 -15.31 -12.53 -1.11
N LEU A 433 -14.03 -12.22 -1.36
CA LEU A 433 -13.49 -10.88 -1.14
C LEU A 433 -14.13 -9.86 -2.08
N VAL A 434 -14.36 -10.20 -3.35
CA VAL A 434 -15.10 -9.31 -4.28
C VAL A 434 -16.52 -9.02 -3.75
N LEU A 435 -17.23 -10.05 -3.28
CA LEU A 435 -18.55 -9.84 -2.67
C LEU A 435 -18.48 -9.01 -1.39
N GLY A 436 -17.46 -9.22 -0.58
CA GLY A 436 -17.21 -8.46 0.64
C GLY A 436 -16.91 -7.00 0.34
N GLN A 437 -16.07 -6.71 -0.64
CA GLN A 437 -15.72 -5.35 -1.05
C GLN A 437 -16.96 -4.58 -1.52
N ILE A 438 -17.84 -5.22 -2.29
CA ILE A 438 -19.12 -4.61 -2.68
C ILE A 438 -19.98 -4.30 -1.45
N LYS A 439 -20.12 -5.25 -0.51
CA LYS A 439 -20.83 -5.01 0.77
C LYS A 439 -20.20 -3.88 1.57
N GLU A 440 -18.88 -3.77 1.58
CA GLU A 440 -18.14 -2.76 2.31
C GLU A 440 -18.44 -1.34 1.79
N THR A 441 -18.54 -1.17 0.47
CA THR A 441 -18.95 0.13 -0.10
C THR A 441 -20.35 0.56 0.37
N MET A 442 -21.26 -0.40 0.59
CA MET A 442 -22.63 -0.18 1.07
C MET A 442 -22.73 -0.03 2.60
N ARG A 443 -21.72 -0.45 3.36
CA ARG A 443 -21.77 -0.50 4.83
C ARG A 443 -21.90 0.89 5.45
N THR A 444 -22.91 1.09 6.29
CA THR A 444 -23.14 2.37 7.01
C THR A 444 -23.00 2.26 8.52
N GLU A 445 -23.01 1.03 9.04
CA GLU A 445 -22.98 0.72 10.47
C GLU A 445 -21.56 0.31 10.90
N PHE A 446 -21.26 0.55 12.17
CA PHE A 446 -20.02 0.13 12.82
C PHE A 446 -20.18 -1.30 13.35
N ARG A 447 -19.11 -2.08 13.30
CA ARG A 447 -19.08 -3.37 13.98
C ARG A 447 -18.76 -3.16 15.46
N VAL A 448 -19.59 -3.71 16.35
CA VAL A 448 -19.28 -3.81 17.78
C VAL A 448 -18.78 -5.21 18.13
N LYS A 449 -18.07 -5.38 19.24
CA LYS A 449 -17.40 -6.63 19.62
C LYS A 449 -18.35 -7.83 19.84
N ASN A 450 -19.66 -7.59 19.85
CA ASN A 450 -20.70 -8.61 20.00
C ASN A 450 -21.34 -9.06 18.67
N ASP A 451 -20.89 -8.49 17.54
CA ASP A 451 -21.25 -8.90 16.16
C ASP A 451 -20.15 -9.78 15.56
#